data_AF-A0A2P7BGR0-F1
#
_entry.id   AF-A0A2P7BGR0-F1
#
_cell.length_a   1.000
_cell.length_b   1.000
_cell.length_c   1.000
_cell.angle_alpha   90.00
_cell.angle_beta   90.00
_cell.angle_gamma   90.00
#
_symmetry.space_group_name_H-M   'P 1'
#
loop_
_entity.id
_entity.type
_entity.pdbx_description
1 polymer ?
#
loop_
_entity_poly.entity_id
_entity_poly.type
_entity_poly.pdbx_seq_one_letter_code
_entity_poly.pdbx_strand_id
1 'polypeptide(L)' 'MRIRELQEIRYQDGLSELRMAGLDSFERYTCVYISIGDPERFLSAIKNALRSADGKPFALDALD' A
#
# COMPACT_ATOMS: atom_id res chain seq x y z
N MET A 1 -5.64 10.51 -11.24
CA MET A 1 -4.48 9.83 -11.87
C MET A 1 -4.73 8.32 -11.79
N ARG A 2 -4.66 7.58 -12.90
CA ARG A 2 -4.85 6.12 -12.90
C ARG A 2 -3.52 5.43 -13.23
N ILE A 3 -2.96 4.68 -12.28
CA ILE A 3 -1.83 3.78 -12.52
C ILE A 3 -2.42 2.54 -13.21
N ARG A 4 -2.01 2.25 -14.44
CA ARG A 4 -2.50 1.11 -15.22
C ARG A 4 -1.76 -0.18 -14.88
N GLU A 5 -0.46 -0.07 -14.65
CA GLU A 5 0.39 -1.20 -14.29
C GLU A 5 1.15 -0.85 -13.04
N LEU A 6 0.68 -1.33 -11.89
CA LEU A 6 1.38 -1.16 -10.63
C LEU A 6 2.55 -2.14 -10.60
N GLN A 7 3.77 -1.61 -10.65
CA GLN A 7 4.99 -2.40 -10.72
C GLN A 7 5.65 -2.55 -9.36
N GLU A 8 5.52 -1.54 -8.49
CA GLU A 8 6.07 -1.58 -7.13
C GLU A 8 5.12 -0.94 -6.12
N ILE A 9 4.98 -1.62 -4.98
CA ILE A 9 4.54 -1.02 -3.71
C ILE A 9 5.67 -1.25 -2.70
N ARG A 10 6.19 -0.19 -2.10
CA ARG A 10 7.24 -0.28 -1.08
C ARG A 10 6.94 0.63 0.10
N TYR A 11 6.92 0.06 1.30
CA TYR A 11 6.89 0.82 2.54
C TYR A 11 8.28 1.36 2.87
N GLN A 12 8.37 2.65 3.19
CA GLN A 12 9.60 3.34 3.56
C GLN A 12 9.59 3.66 5.04
N ASP A 13 10.18 2.75 5.83
CA ASP A 13 10.10 2.76 7.29
C ASP A 13 10.57 4.07 7.93
N GLY A 14 11.71 4.61 7.47
CA GLY A 14 12.25 5.87 8.00
C GLY A 14 11.46 7.13 7.64
N LEU A 15 10.53 7.05 6.68
CA LEU A 15 9.72 8.18 6.21
C LEU A 15 8.24 8.02 6.49
N SER A 16 7.81 6.86 6.99
CA SER A 16 6.38 6.56 7.19
C SER A 16 5.56 6.75 5.91
N GLU A 17 6.12 6.35 4.77
CA GLU A 17 5.54 6.57 3.45
C GLU A 17 5.36 5.27 2.67
N LEU A 18 4.31 5.21 1.86
CA LEU A 18 4.12 4.18 0.85
C LEU A 18 4.51 4.75 -0.52
N ARG A 19 5.58 4.19 -1.10
CA ARG A 19 5.95 4.44 -2.49
C ARG A 19 5.14 3.52 -3.38
N MET A 20 4.43 4.09 -4.35
CA MET A 20 3.75 3.36 -5.40
C MET A 20 4.31 3.80 -6.74
N ALA A 21 4.74 2.85 -7.57
CA ALA A 21 5.31 3.12 -8.87
C ALA A 21 4.73 2.21 -9.94
N GLY A 22 4.59 2.75 -11.15
CA GLY A 22 3.99 2.05 -12.27
C GLY A 22 3.89 2.89 -13.53
N LEU A 23 3.07 2.43 -14.46
CA LEU A 23 2.79 3.17 -15.70
C LEU A 23 1.49 3.98 -15.58
N ASP A 24 1.51 5.21 -16.11
CA ASP A 24 0.32 6.02 -16.28
C ASP A 24 -0.52 5.58 -17.51
N SER A 25 -1.56 6.34 -17.84
CA SER A 25 -2.43 6.04 -18.99
C SER A 25 -1.76 6.22 -20.36
N PHE A 26 -0.56 6.81 -20.39
CA PHE A 26 0.25 7.07 -21.58
C PHE A 26 1.53 6.21 -21.59
N GLU A 27 1.57 5.12 -20.82
CA GLU A 27 2.72 4.21 -20.72
C GLU A 27 4.00 4.89 -20.21
N ARG A 28 3.87 6.00 -19.49
CA ARG A 28 5.02 6.68 -18.88
C ARG A 28 5.17 6.24 -17.44
N TYR A 29 6.43 6.07 -17.03
CA TYR A 29 6.75 5.80 -15.63
C TYR A 29 6.24 6.93 -14.74
N THR A 30 5.54 6.56 -13.69
CA THR A 30 4.99 7.47 -12.68
C THR A 30 5.20 6.87 -11.31
N CYS A 31 5.53 7.72 -10.35
CA CYS A 31 5.73 7.34 -8.97
C CYS A 31 5.06 8.36 -8.05
N VAL A 32 4.40 7.86 -7.01
CA VAL A 32 3.76 8.66 -5.96
C VAL A 32 4.19 8.16 -4.59
N TYR A 33 4.11 9.07 -3.62
CA TYR A 33 4.40 8.82 -2.22
C TYR A 33 3.14 9.15 -1.43
N ILE A 34 2.72 8.24 -0.55
CA ILE A 34 1.56 8.40 0.31
C ILE A 34 2.06 8.40 1.75
N SER A 35 1.94 9.53 2.43
CA SER A 35 2.27 9.63 3.86
C SER A 35 1.25 8.87 4.71
N ILE A 36 1.74 8.10 5.67
CA ILE A 36 0.93 7.29 6.57
C ILE A 36 0.86 8.01 7.92
N GLY A 37 -0.34 8.42 8.32
CA GLY A 37 -0.54 9.19 9.57
C GLY A 37 -0.30 8.37 10.84
N ASP A 38 -0.55 7.06 10.80
CA ASP A 38 -0.28 6.13 11.90
C ASP A 38 0.42 4.86 11.35
N PRO A 39 1.76 4.86 11.31
CA PRO A 39 2.54 3.79 10.70
C PRO A 39 2.40 2.45 11.43
N GLU A 40 2.31 2.49 12.75
CA GLU A 40 2.18 1.29 13.59
C GLU A 40 0.85 0.59 13.34
N ARG A 41 -0.26 1.36 13.34
CA ARG A 41 -1.58 0.80 13.03
C ARG A 41 -1.63 0.24 11.62
N PHE A 42 -1.01 0.92 10.65
CA PHE A 42 -0.92 0.45 9.27
C PHE A 42 -0.16 -0.88 9.16
N LEU A 43 1.03 -0.97 9.76
CA LEU A 43 1.84 -2.19 9.75
C LEU A 43 1.14 -3.34 10.47
N SER A 44 0.47 -3.07 11.58
CA SER A 44 -0.34 -4.06 12.30
C SER A 44 -1.46 -4.61 11.43
N ALA A 45 -2.18 -3.74 10.72
CA ALA A 45 -3.22 -4.16 9.79
C ALA A 45 -2.68 -5.02 8.64
N ILE A 46 -1.53 -4.67 8.05
CA ILE A 46 -0.88 -5.51 7.03
C ILE A 46 -0.52 -6.89 7.60
N LYS A 47 0.08 -6.93 8.80
CA LYS A 47 0.46 -8.20 9.45
C LYS A 47 -0.76 -9.10 9.66
N ASN A 48 -1.88 -8.51 10.10
CA ASN A 48 -3.12 -9.25 10.30
C ASN A 48 -3.74 -9.69 8.97
N ALA A 49 -3.75 -8.83 7.96
CA ALA A 49 -4.20 -9.17 6.61
C ALA A 49 -3.42 -10.36 6.04
N LEU A 50 -2.09 -10.34 6.11
CA LEU A 50 -1.24 -11.43 5.62
C LEU A 50 -1.45 -12.75 6.37
N ARG A 51 -1.83 -12.69 7.65
CA ARG A 51 -2.14 -13.88 8.46
C ARG A 51 -3.52 -14.47 8.15
N SER A 52 -4.49 -13.63 7.77
CA SER A 52 -5.90 -14.00 7.70
C SER A 52 -6.45 -14.11 6.28
N ALA A 53 -5.80 -13.50 5.29
CA ALA A 53 -6.32 -13.43 3.94
C ALA A 53 -5.68 -14.49 3.04
N ASP A 54 -6.41 -15.58 2.77
CA ASP A 54 -6.20 -16.44 1.59
C ASP A 54 -6.57 -15.69 0.30
N GLY A 55 -6.05 -14.47 0.11
CA GLY A 55 -6.39 -13.57 -0.99
C GLY A 55 -7.76 -12.87 -0.86
N LYS A 56 -8.46 -13.01 0.27
CA LYS A 56 -9.74 -12.31 0.52
C LYS A 56 -9.52 -10.86 0.95
N PRO A 57 -10.45 -9.95 0.65
CA PRO A 57 -10.41 -8.58 1.17
C PRO A 57 -10.32 -8.59 2.70
N PHE A 58 -9.34 -7.86 3.25
CA PHE A 58 -9.18 -7.66 4.68
C PHE A 58 -9.85 -6.34 5.08
N ALA A 59 -10.82 -6.40 6.00
CA ALA A 59 -11.44 -5.21 6.58
C ALA A 59 -10.73 -4.85 7.88
N LEU A 60 -10.23 -3.62 7.98
CA LEU A 60 -9.55 -3.14 9.18
C LEU A 60 -10.47 -3.11 10.41
N ASP A 61 -11.76 -2.91 10.20
CA ASP A 61 -12.79 -2.83 11.25
C ASP A 61 -13.06 -4.19 11.93
N ALA A 62 -12.49 -5.29 11.41
CA ALA A 62 -12.60 -6.62 11.99
C ALA A 62 -11.55 -6.91 13.07
N LEU A 63 -10.75 -5.91 13.47
CA LEU A 63 -9.68 -6.01 14.47
C LEU A 63 -10.10 -5.58 15.89
N ASP A 64 -11.39 -5.33 16.11
CA ASP A 64 -11.95 -5.05 17.44
C ASP A 64 -12.08 -6.31 18.32
#